data_AF-F0X0Q9-F1
#
_entry.id   AF-F0X0Q9-F1
#
_cell.length_a   1.000
_cell.length_b   1.000
_cell.length_c   1.000
_cell.angle_alpha   90.00
_cell.angle_beta   90.00
_cell.angle_gamma   90.00
#
_symmetry.space_group_name_H-M   'P 1'
#
loop_
_entity.id
_entity.type
_entity.pdbx_description
1 polymer ?
#
loop_
_entity_poly.entity_id
_entity_poly.type
_entity_poly.pdbx_seq_one_letter_code
_entity_poly.pdbx_strand_id
1 'polypeptide(L)'
;MATCYASWDKYDVEKHLQDVDVRLETENRERERQRIETRLCRSEKSALEDVNRSADALASRIAVAMLKAKDQNAQTIDSMRRKERFLRHKAQLIAQMRENRIDGKALKSLFHLYRAAKALRELEGLEASENDSKLFTSLYIALYLDIGHCELASSHFGRASRSFRNVLLRDDRNVDAWRSRGDTFEQMGVPLLAMMHWKRVLALDPKASRDALHRVMEEAVRPKAKAVTLDASLSEGDCLKQLLLCLEEGEILQTEEFYFASIERFQRALRLLSRSKYCEATLSDRLALSCHLNAASGYLGLHRRYVLGLEHCHEALRLEPQSAIVHFRTAQMYQRLYRYTKAMDHFSISREIGGEVFANEMSRCEFERSQYDLKHIFGEKRCDSIESMRLR
;
A
#
# COMPACT_ATOMS: atom_id res chain seq x y z
N MET A 1 -63.25 -12.38 -24.36
CA MET A 1 -61.81 -12.40 -24.68
C MET A 1 -61.25 -11.01 -24.45
N ALA A 2 -60.67 -10.76 -23.27
CA ALA A 2 -60.02 -9.48 -23.00
C ALA A 2 -58.74 -9.42 -23.83
N THR A 3 -58.65 -8.42 -24.70
CA THR A 3 -57.59 -8.28 -25.71
C THR A 3 -56.23 -8.06 -25.07
N CYS A 4 -55.22 -8.72 -25.63
CA CYS A 4 -53.77 -8.72 -25.32
C CYS A 4 -53.08 -7.33 -25.35
N TYR A 5 -53.84 -6.22 -25.41
CA TYR A 5 -53.33 -4.87 -25.60
C TYR A 5 -53.14 -4.08 -24.29
N ALA A 6 -53.85 -4.42 -23.21
CA ALA A 6 -53.71 -3.72 -21.92
C ALA A 6 -52.33 -3.92 -21.24
N SER A 7 -51.55 -4.91 -21.69
CA SER A 7 -50.16 -5.13 -21.26
C SER A 7 -49.16 -4.19 -21.92
N TRP A 8 -49.51 -3.59 -23.06
CA TRP A 8 -48.63 -2.68 -23.80
C TRP A 8 -48.61 -1.27 -23.22
N ASP A 9 -49.70 -0.82 -22.60
CA ASP A 9 -49.76 0.50 -21.93
C ASP A 9 -48.86 0.60 -20.68
N LYS A 10 -48.42 -0.55 -20.14
CA LYS A 10 -47.46 -0.65 -19.03
C LYS A 10 -46.02 -0.93 -19.49
N TYR A 11 -45.81 -1.09 -20.80
CA TYR A 11 -44.51 -1.47 -21.36
C TYR A 11 -43.71 -0.22 -21.71
N ASP A 12 -42.78 0.13 -20.83
CA ASP A 12 -41.88 1.28 -21.00
C ASP A 12 -40.75 0.93 -21.97
N VAL A 13 -40.95 1.29 -23.23
CA VAL A 13 -40.01 1.03 -24.32
C VAL A 13 -38.67 1.76 -24.11
N GLU A 14 -38.69 2.98 -23.56
CA GLU A 14 -37.48 3.77 -23.32
C GLU A 14 -36.61 3.14 -22.23
N LYS A 15 -37.23 2.70 -21.13
CA LYS A 15 -36.53 1.95 -20.08
C LYS A 15 -35.94 0.65 -20.58
N HIS A 16 -36.67 -0.10 -21.42
CA HIS A 16 -36.18 -1.34 -21.99
C HIS A 16 -35.02 -1.13 -22.97
N LEU A 17 -35.06 -0.06 -23.77
CA LEU A 17 -33.95 0.32 -24.66
C LEU A 17 -32.70 0.68 -23.85
N GLN A 18 -32.83 1.46 -22.78
CA GLN A 18 -31.71 1.79 -21.89
C GLN A 18 -31.11 0.54 -21.22
N ASP A 19 -31.94 -0.39 -20.76
CA ASP A 19 -31.47 -1.66 -20.20
C ASP A 19 -30.71 -2.51 -21.24
N VAL A 20 -31.15 -2.50 -22.50
CA VAL A 20 -30.48 -3.20 -23.60
C VAL A 20 -29.14 -2.54 -23.92
N ASP A 21 -29.07 -1.21 -23.95
CA ASP A 21 -27.83 -0.46 -24.18
C ASP A 21 -26.80 -0.70 -23.08
N VAL A 22 -27.22 -0.66 -21.80
CA VAL A 22 -26.36 -0.97 -20.65
C VAL A 22 -25.85 -2.40 -20.74
N ARG A 23 -26.72 -3.37 -21.08
CA ARG A 23 -26.30 -4.78 -21.27
C ARG A 23 -25.28 -4.91 -22.39
N LEU A 24 -25.53 -4.31 -23.55
CA LEU A 24 -24.60 -4.31 -24.68
C LEU A 24 -23.26 -3.68 -24.31
N GLU A 25 -23.24 -2.58 -23.55
CA GLU A 25 -22.01 -1.99 -23.05
C GLU A 25 -21.26 -2.92 -22.09
N THR A 26 -21.97 -3.57 -21.16
CA THR A 26 -21.34 -4.52 -20.23
C THR A 26 -20.75 -5.72 -20.97
N GLU A 27 -21.49 -6.29 -21.93
CA GLU A 27 -21.01 -7.38 -22.78
C GLU A 27 -19.81 -6.96 -23.63
N ASN A 28 -19.84 -5.74 -24.19
CA ASN A 28 -18.71 -5.23 -24.96
C ASN A 28 -17.47 -5.02 -24.09
N ARG A 29 -17.61 -4.50 -22.86
CA ARG A 29 -16.51 -4.38 -21.88
C ARG A 29 -15.98 -5.75 -21.47
N GLU A 30 -16.84 -6.74 -21.29
CA GLU A 30 -16.45 -8.13 -21.01
C GLU A 30 -15.71 -8.75 -22.20
N ARG A 31 -16.18 -8.56 -23.43
CA ARG A 31 -15.50 -9.01 -24.64
C ARG A 31 -14.15 -8.33 -24.80
N GLU A 32 -14.04 -7.04 -24.53
CA GLU A 32 -12.78 -6.29 -24.57
C GLU A 32 -11.78 -6.84 -23.54
N ARG A 33 -12.25 -7.08 -22.31
CA ARG A 33 -11.45 -7.74 -21.25
C ARG A 33 -10.99 -9.13 -21.67
N GLN A 34 -11.90 -9.96 -22.18
CA GLN A 34 -11.57 -11.30 -22.69
C GLN A 34 -10.58 -11.24 -23.85
N ARG A 35 -10.66 -10.23 -24.73
CA ARG A 35 -9.70 -10.01 -25.83
C ARG A 35 -8.32 -9.62 -25.31
N ILE A 36 -8.25 -8.74 -24.31
CA ILE A 36 -7.00 -8.35 -23.67
C ILE A 36 -6.39 -9.56 -22.95
N GLU A 37 -7.20 -10.31 -22.20
CA GLU A 37 -6.80 -11.52 -21.49
C GLU A 37 -6.32 -12.62 -22.44
N THR A 38 -7.03 -12.86 -23.54
CA THR A 38 -6.59 -13.83 -24.56
C THR A 38 -5.33 -13.39 -25.29
N ARG A 39 -5.15 -12.08 -25.55
CA ARG A 39 -3.90 -11.54 -26.10
C ARG A 39 -2.73 -11.69 -25.12
N LEU A 40 -2.95 -11.40 -23.84
CA LEU A 40 -1.98 -11.63 -22.77
C LEU A 40 -1.62 -13.11 -22.68
N CYS A 41 -2.61 -14.00 -22.61
CA CYS A 41 -2.40 -15.44 -22.56
C CYS A 41 -1.64 -15.97 -23.79
N ARG A 42 -1.91 -15.44 -24.99
CA ARG A 42 -1.14 -15.75 -26.21
C ARG A 42 0.30 -15.23 -26.15
N SER A 43 0.48 -13.99 -25.70
CA SER A 43 1.81 -13.38 -25.53
C SER A 43 2.64 -14.12 -24.49
N GLU A 44 2.04 -14.52 -23.38
CA GLU A 44 2.65 -15.31 -22.31
C GLU A 44 3.01 -16.72 -22.79
N LYS A 45 2.13 -17.36 -23.58
CA LYS A 45 2.42 -18.66 -24.20
C LYS A 45 3.59 -18.56 -25.16
N SER A 46 3.63 -17.52 -26.01
CA SER A 46 4.76 -17.26 -26.91
C SER A 46 6.05 -17.02 -26.11
N ALA A 47 5.99 -16.19 -25.07
CA ALA A 47 7.14 -15.93 -24.21
C ALA A 47 7.64 -17.19 -23.50
N LEU A 48 6.74 -18.06 -23.02
CA LEU A 48 7.10 -19.35 -22.43
C LEU A 48 7.80 -20.24 -23.45
N GLU A 49 7.26 -20.34 -24.67
CA GLU A 49 7.87 -21.10 -25.76
C GLU A 49 9.25 -20.56 -26.11
N ASP A 50 9.44 -19.24 -26.15
CA ASP A 50 10.71 -18.60 -26.48
C ASP A 50 11.76 -18.78 -25.37
N VAL A 51 11.36 -18.70 -24.10
CA VAL A 51 12.23 -18.99 -22.95
C VAL A 51 12.62 -20.47 -22.95
N ASN A 52 11.70 -21.39 -23.20
CA ASN A 52 12.00 -22.82 -23.32
C ASN A 52 12.96 -23.10 -24.48
N ARG A 53 12.70 -22.55 -25.67
CA ARG A 53 13.60 -22.67 -26.82
C ARG A 53 15.01 -22.13 -26.51
N SER A 54 15.08 -21.02 -25.78
CA SER A 54 16.36 -20.42 -25.37
C SER A 54 17.09 -21.30 -24.34
N ALA A 55 16.36 -21.89 -23.39
CA ALA A 55 16.90 -22.85 -22.43
C ALA A 55 17.43 -24.10 -23.13
N ASP A 56 16.66 -24.67 -24.07
CA ASP A 56 17.02 -25.86 -24.82
C ASP A 56 18.21 -25.63 -25.76
N ALA A 57 18.25 -24.46 -26.41
CA ALA A 57 19.39 -24.04 -27.23
C ALA A 57 20.67 -23.91 -26.37
N LEU A 58 20.55 -23.38 -25.16
CA LEU A 58 21.68 -23.24 -24.25
C LEU A 58 22.12 -24.59 -23.66
N ALA A 59 21.18 -25.47 -23.30
CA ALA A 59 21.44 -26.84 -22.88
C ALA A 59 22.18 -27.62 -23.98
N SER A 60 21.75 -27.46 -25.23
CA SER A 60 22.40 -28.08 -26.40
C SER A 60 23.83 -27.54 -26.60
N ARG A 61 24.04 -26.23 -26.44
CA ARG A 61 25.37 -25.60 -26.50
C ARG A 61 26.28 -26.08 -25.37
N ILE A 62 25.76 -26.25 -24.16
CA ILE A 62 26.49 -26.80 -23.01
C ILE A 62 26.91 -28.24 -23.32
N ALA A 63 26.00 -29.09 -23.81
CA ALA A 63 26.31 -30.47 -24.17
C ALA A 63 27.42 -30.56 -25.23
N VAL A 64 27.34 -29.75 -26.29
CA VAL A 64 28.38 -29.67 -27.33
C VAL A 64 29.70 -29.14 -26.77
N ALA A 65 29.68 -28.13 -25.90
CA ALA A 65 30.88 -27.59 -25.25
C ALA A 65 31.55 -28.62 -24.34
N MET A 66 30.78 -29.43 -23.60
CA MET A 66 31.30 -30.53 -22.78
C MET A 66 31.96 -31.62 -23.62
N LEU A 67 31.38 -31.97 -24.77
CA LEU A 67 31.97 -32.94 -25.69
C LEU A 67 33.27 -32.44 -26.35
N LYS A 68 33.42 -31.12 -26.50
CA LYS A 68 34.59 -30.49 -27.14
C LYS A 68 35.70 -30.08 -26.15
N ALA A 69 35.43 -30.05 -24.84
CA ALA A 69 36.35 -29.47 -23.87
C ALA A 69 37.43 -30.47 -23.40
N LYS A 70 38.70 -30.11 -23.62
CA LYS A 70 39.88 -30.57 -22.86
C LYS A 70 40.20 -29.50 -21.81
N ASP A 71 39.59 -29.59 -20.62
CA ASP A 71 39.83 -28.83 -19.37
C ASP A 71 39.83 -27.29 -19.34
N GLN A 72 40.13 -26.56 -20.41
CA GLN A 72 40.28 -25.09 -20.39
C GLN A 72 38.97 -24.28 -20.43
N ASN A 73 37.81 -24.91 -20.57
CA ASN A 73 36.51 -24.23 -20.76
C ASN A 73 35.53 -24.35 -19.57
N ALA A 74 35.99 -24.82 -18.40
CA ALA A 74 35.13 -25.10 -17.25
C ALA A 74 34.33 -23.87 -16.75
N GLN A 75 34.97 -22.70 -16.65
CA GLN A 75 34.30 -21.47 -16.21
C GLN A 75 33.22 -20.99 -17.20
N THR A 76 33.47 -21.12 -18.50
CA THR A 76 32.50 -20.75 -19.55
C THR A 76 31.31 -21.70 -19.55
N ILE A 77 31.55 -23.00 -19.36
CA ILE A 77 30.49 -24.01 -19.24
C ILE A 77 29.64 -23.77 -17.98
N ASP A 78 30.25 -23.42 -16.86
CA ASP A 78 29.53 -23.10 -15.62
C ASP A 78 28.70 -21.83 -15.74
N SER A 79 29.21 -20.78 -16.40
CA SER A 79 28.45 -19.57 -16.71
C SER A 79 27.23 -19.89 -17.59
N MET A 80 27.41 -20.69 -18.64
CA MET A 80 26.30 -21.14 -19.48
C MET A 80 25.28 -21.98 -18.70
N ARG A 81 25.72 -22.89 -17.82
CA ARG A 81 24.83 -23.70 -16.96
C ARG A 81 24.01 -22.87 -15.97
N ARG A 82 24.60 -21.81 -15.43
CA ARG A 82 23.86 -20.85 -14.57
C ARG A 82 22.75 -20.18 -15.38
N LYS A 83 23.06 -19.72 -16.59
CA LYS A 83 22.09 -19.08 -17.49
C LYS A 83 21.03 -20.06 -18.03
N GLU A 84 21.35 -21.34 -18.20
CA GLU A 84 20.38 -22.37 -18.58
C GLU A 84 19.41 -22.68 -17.44
N ARG A 85 19.93 -22.89 -16.22
CA ARG A 85 19.10 -23.06 -15.02
C ARG A 85 18.19 -21.86 -14.80
N PHE A 86 18.70 -20.66 -15.00
CA PHE A 86 17.92 -19.43 -14.97
C PHE A 86 16.74 -19.47 -15.95
N LEU A 87 16.98 -19.81 -17.21
CA LEU A 87 15.93 -19.83 -18.24
C LEU A 87 14.89 -20.92 -17.97
N ARG A 88 15.31 -22.11 -17.50
CA ARG A 88 14.38 -23.18 -17.10
C ARG A 88 13.52 -22.79 -15.92
N HIS A 89 14.12 -22.13 -14.93
CA HIS A 89 13.38 -21.64 -13.77
C HIS A 89 12.39 -20.54 -14.17
N LYS A 90 12.81 -19.60 -15.02
CA LYS A 90 11.94 -18.59 -15.63
C LYS A 90 10.74 -19.22 -16.37
N ALA A 91 10.96 -20.27 -17.16
CA ALA A 91 9.87 -20.98 -17.83
C ALA A 91 8.90 -21.64 -16.83
N GLN A 92 9.42 -22.25 -15.77
CA GLN A 92 8.61 -22.85 -14.72
C GLN A 92 7.72 -21.81 -14.02
N LEU A 93 8.25 -20.61 -13.76
CA LEU A 93 7.51 -19.50 -13.16
C LEU A 93 6.38 -19.01 -14.06
N ILE A 94 6.66 -18.83 -15.36
CA ILE A 94 5.66 -18.42 -16.35
C ILE A 94 4.52 -19.46 -16.43
N ALA A 95 4.85 -20.76 -16.40
CA ALA A 95 3.85 -21.83 -16.40
C ALA A 95 2.98 -21.82 -15.13
N GLN A 96 3.59 -21.60 -13.96
CA GLN A 96 2.87 -21.52 -12.68
C GLN A 96 1.92 -20.32 -12.59
N MET A 97 2.33 -19.15 -13.11
CA MET A 97 1.46 -17.97 -13.17
C MET A 97 0.22 -18.23 -14.02
N ARG A 98 0.38 -18.93 -15.13
CA ARG A 98 -0.74 -19.31 -16.01
C ARG A 98 -1.73 -20.24 -15.32
N GLU A 99 -1.25 -21.23 -14.56
CA GLU A 99 -2.12 -22.12 -13.77
C GLU A 99 -2.89 -21.34 -12.70
N ASN A 100 -2.23 -20.40 -12.01
CA ASN A 100 -2.86 -19.63 -10.94
C ASN A 100 -4.05 -18.78 -11.41
N ARG A 101 -4.01 -18.23 -12.63
CA ARG A 101 -5.14 -17.44 -13.18
C ARG A 101 -6.37 -18.27 -13.52
N ILE A 102 -6.19 -19.55 -13.85
CA ILE A 102 -7.30 -20.44 -14.25
C ILE A 102 -8.10 -20.91 -13.02
N ASP A 103 -7.50 -20.92 -11.83
CA ASP A 103 -7.99 -21.69 -10.68
C ASP A 103 -8.80 -20.91 -9.62
N GLY A 104 -9.12 -19.63 -9.86
CA GLY A 104 -9.67 -18.67 -8.90
C GLY A 104 -10.88 -19.13 -8.06
N LYS A 105 -10.62 -19.64 -6.85
CA LYS A 105 -11.58 -19.79 -5.73
C LYS A 105 -10.89 -19.57 -4.37
N ALA A 106 -11.65 -19.02 -3.41
CA ALA A 106 -11.17 -18.47 -2.13
C ALA A 106 -10.30 -19.39 -1.25
N LEU A 107 -10.54 -20.71 -1.20
CA LEU A 107 -9.70 -21.62 -0.39
C LEU A 107 -8.30 -21.85 -1.00
N LYS A 108 -8.14 -21.56 -2.29
CA LYS A 108 -6.87 -21.69 -3.01
C LYS A 108 -6.04 -20.41 -2.96
N SER A 109 -6.59 -19.27 -2.51
CA SER A 109 -5.89 -17.96 -2.51
C SER A 109 -4.60 -17.98 -1.70
N LEU A 110 -4.56 -18.68 -0.56
CA LEU A 110 -3.35 -18.84 0.27
C LEU A 110 -2.26 -19.64 -0.45
N PHE A 111 -2.65 -20.69 -1.19
CA PHE A 111 -1.72 -21.51 -1.95
C PHE A 111 -1.21 -20.76 -3.18
N HIS A 112 -2.08 -20.02 -3.87
CA HIS A 112 -1.71 -19.12 -4.96
C HIS A 112 -0.80 -17.99 -4.48
N LEU A 113 -1.08 -17.40 -3.32
CA LEU A 113 -0.24 -16.38 -2.70
C LEU A 113 1.16 -16.91 -2.37
N TYR A 114 1.24 -18.09 -1.73
CA TYR A 114 2.53 -18.72 -1.42
C TYR A 114 3.33 -19.00 -2.70
N ARG A 115 2.68 -19.53 -3.74
CA ARG A 115 3.30 -19.81 -5.03
C ARG A 115 3.79 -18.54 -5.72
N ALA A 116 2.96 -17.50 -5.80
CA ALA A 116 3.30 -16.24 -6.42
C ALA A 116 4.41 -15.51 -5.65
N ALA A 117 4.40 -15.53 -4.31
CA ALA A 117 5.45 -14.96 -3.48
C ALA A 117 6.78 -15.73 -3.56
N LYS A 118 6.72 -17.05 -3.73
CA LYS A 118 7.92 -17.87 -4.02
C LYS A 118 8.47 -17.52 -5.40
N ALA A 119 7.60 -17.48 -6.40
CA ALA A 119 7.92 -17.13 -7.77
C ALA A 119 8.57 -15.75 -7.89
N LEU A 120 8.08 -14.80 -7.11
CA LEU A 120 8.63 -13.46 -7.04
C LEU A 120 10.01 -13.41 -6.39
N ARG A 121 10.23 -14.10 -5.26
CA ARG A 121 11.55 -14.18 -4.63
C ARG A 121 12.58 -14.82 -5.55
N GLU A 122 12.15 -15.85 -6.26
CA GLU A 122 12.94 -16.49 -7.30
C GLU A 122 13.26 -15.50 -8.43
N LEU A 123 12.29 -14.70 -8.89
CA LEU A 123 12.50 -13.65 -9.89
C LEU A 123 13.43 -12.52 -9.42
N GLU A 124 13.36 -12.10 -8.16
CA GLU A 124 14.22 -11.04 -7.59
C GLU A 124 15.68 -11.49 -7.41
N GLY A 125 15.93 -12.78 -7.23
CA GLY A 125 17.28 -13.36 -7.16
C GLY A 125 17.97 -13.53 -8.52
N LEU A 126 17.28 -13.17 -9.61
CA LEU A 126 17.73 -13.36 -10.98
C LEU A 126 18.26 -12.04 -11.57
N GLU A 127 19.55 -11.99 -11.92
CA GLU A 127 20.13 -10.84 -12.62
C GLU A 127 19.53 -10.71 -14.03
N ALA A 128 18.81 -9.61 -14.28
CA ALA A 128 18.17 -9.36 -15.56
C ALA A 128 19.22 -9.12 -16.65
N SER A 129 19.19 -9.93 -17.72
CA SER A 129 19.93 -9.62 -18.94
C SER A 129 19.26 -8.46 -19.68
N GLU A 130 20.03 -7.60 -20.34
CA GLU A 130 19.55 -6.38 -20.99
C GLU A 130 18.42 -6.64 -22.03
N ASN A 131 18.44 -7.82 -22.67
CA ASN A 131 17.44 -8.25 -23.65
C ASN A 131 16.14 -8.81 -23.04
N ASP A 132 16.13 -9.16 -21.75
CA ASP A 132 14.99 -9.76 -21.06
C ASP A 132 14.16 -8.77 -20.22
N SER A 133 14.60 -7.51 -20.14
CA SER A 133 14.05 -6.49 -19.25
C SER A 133 12.54 -6.29 -19.41
N LYS A 134 12.04 -6.23 -20.66
CA LYS A 134 10.59 -6.07 -20.92
C LYS A 134 9.76 -7.26 -20.43
N LEU A 135 10.25 -8.47 -20.63
CA LEU A 135 9.58 -9.69 -20.17
C LEU A 135 9.66 -9.82 -18.64
N PHE A 136 10.79 -9.43 -18.05
CA PHE A 136 10.96 -9.37 -16.59
C PHE A 136 9.96 -8.39 -15.98
N THR A 137 9.83 -7.20 -16.54
CA THR A 137 8.84 -6.21 -16.11
C THR A 137 7.41 -6.72 -16.28
N SER A 138 7.06 -7.37 -17.39
CA SER A 138 5.71 -7.91 -17.57
C SER A 138 5.39 -9.04 -16.59
N LEU A 139 6.35 -9.91 -16.30
CA LEU A 139 6.16 -10.99 -15.31
C LEU A 139 6.06 -10.44 -13.90
N TYR A 140 6.90 -9.46 -13.57
CA TYR A 140 6.83 -8.78 -12.29
C TYR A 140 5.46 -8.11 -12.09
N ILE A 141 4.96 -7.40 -13.11
CA ILE A 141 3.62 -6.76 -13.09
C ILE A 141 2.53 -7.81 -12.85
N ALA A 142 2.60 -8.94 -13.54
CA ALA A 142 1.62 -10.00 -13.39
C ALA A 142 1.66 -10.66 -11.99
N LEU A 143 2.85 -10.96 -11.44
CA LEU A 143 3.01 -11.50 -10.09
C LEU A 143 2.50 -10.52 -9.01
N TYR A 144 2.98 -9.27 -9.09
CA TYR A 144 2.26 -8.04 -8.74
C TYR A 144 0.76 -8.16 -8.45
N LEU A 145 0.04 -8.21 -9.57
CA LEU A 145 -1.40 -8.20 -9.63
C LEU A 145 -2.00 -9.45 -8.98
N ASP A 146 -1.45 -10.62 -9.27
CA ASP A 146 -1.95 -11.89 -8.74
C ASP A 146 -1.84 -11.94 -7.20
N ILE A 147 -0.68 -11.52 -6.65
CA ILE A 147 -0.48 -11.40 -5.19
C ILE A 147 -1.49 -10.41 -4.60
N GLY A 148 -1.60 -9.22 -5.19
CA GLY A 148 -2.52 -8.19 -4.71
C GLY A 148 -3.98 -8.64 -4.73
N HIS A 149 -4.42 -9.37 -5.77
CA HIS A 149 -5.79 -9.92 -5.85
C HIS A 149 -6.01 -11.03 -4.81
N CYS A 150 -5.02 -11.88 -4.56
CA CYS A 150 -5.11 -12.89 -3.50
C CYS A 150 -5.21 -12.26 -2.10
N GLU A 151 -4.44 -11.20 -1.85
CA GLU A 151 -4.46 -10.44 -0.60
C GLU A 151 -5.78 -9.68 -0.41
N LEU A 152 -6.30 -9.08 -1.49
CA LEU A 152 -7.61 -8.42 -1.51
C LEU A 152 -8.73 -9.40 -1.19
N ALA A 153 -8.74 -10.57 -1.83
CA ALA A 153 -9.71 -11.64 -1.54
C ALA A 153 -9.60 -12.17 -0.11
N SER A 154 -8.42 -12.04 0.51
CA SER A 154 -8.15 -12.43 1.89
C SER A 154 -8.39 -11.29 2.90
N SER A 155 -8.92 -10.15 2.46
CA SER A 155 -9.15 -8.93 3.25
C SER A 155 -7.89 -8.31 3.88
N HIS A 156 -6.70 -8.60 3.35
CA HIS A 156 -5.45 -7.98 3.76
C HIS A 156 -5.19 -6.73 2.92
N PHE A 157 -6.03 -5.71 3.13
CA PHE A 157 -6.06 -4.55 2.24
C PHE A 157 -4.76 -3.75 2.21
N GLY A 158 -4.07 -3.62 3.35
CA GLY A 158 -2.77 -2.94 3.42
C GLY A 158 -1.73 -3.59 2.50
N ARG A 159 -1.61 -4.92 2.56
CA ARG A 159 -0.69 -5.68 1.70
C ARG A 159 -1.10 -5.61 0.23
N ALA A 160 -2.40 -5.81 -0.05
CA ALA A 160 -2.92 -5.73 -1.42
C ALA A 160 -2.60 -4.37 -2.07
N SER A 161 -2.79 -3.26 -1.35
CA SER A 161 -2.47 -1.92 -1.83
C SER A 161 -0.97 -1.75 -2.12
N ARG A 162 -0.10 -2.32 -1.28
CA ARG A 162 1.36 -2.33 -1.50
C ARG A 162 1.73 -3.12 -2.75
N SER A 163 1.10 -4.27 -2.96
CA SER A 163 1.30 -5.11 -4.14
C SER A 163 0.92 -4.34 -5.42
N PHE A 164 -0.24 -3.69 -5.44
CA PHE A 164 -0.64 -2.84 -6.58
C PHE A 164 0.25 -1.61 -6.75
N ARG A 165 0.75 -1.00 -5.67
CA ARG A 165 1.73 0.08 -5.75
C ARG A 165 3.01 -0.37 -6.47
N ASN A 166 3.50 -1.57 -6.19
CA ASN A 166 4.70 -2.10 -6.86
C ASN A 166 4.51 -2.33 -8.36
N VAL A 167 3.28 -2.60 -8.80
CA VAL A 167 2.91 -2.62 -10.23
C VAL A 167 3.01 -1.21 -10.81
N LEU A 168 2.38 -0.23 -10.16
CA LEU A 168 2.31 1.16 -10.63
C LEU A 168 3.67 1.86 -10.67
N LEU A 169 4.62 1.46 -9.81
CA LEU A 169 6.00 1.95 -9.86
C LEU A 169 6.73 1.55 -11.15
N ARG A 170 6.29 0.46 -11.82
CA ARG A 170 6.87 -0.01 -13.08
C ARG A 170 6.04 0.40 -14.29
N ASP A 171 4.71 0.36 -14.15
CA ASP A 171 3.75 0.74 -15.18
C ASP A 171 2.64 1.61 -14.58
N ASP A 172 2.85 2.92 -14.62
CA ASP A 172 1.90 3.93 -14.17
C ASP A 172 0.63 4.00 -15.04
N ARG A 173 0.62 3.38 -16.23
CA ARG A 173 -0.55 3.37 -17.11
C ARG A 173 -1.40 2.11 -16.96
N ASN A 174 -1.04 1.22 -16.03
CA ASN A 174 -1.78 0.00 -15.78
C ASN A 174 -3.15 0.28 -15.15
N VAL A 175 -4.19 0.23 -15.98
CA VAL A 175 -5.59 0.51 -15.58
C VAL A 175 -6.07 -0.46 -14.51
N ASP A 176 -5.70 -1.74 -14.61
CA ASP A 176 -6.15 -2.77 -13.66
C ASP A 176 -5.51 -2.57 -12.28
N ALA A 177 -4.24 -2.20 -12.21
CA ALA A 177 -3.58 -1.88 -10.94
C ALA A 177 -4.21 -0.65 -10.27
N TRP A 178 -4.50 0.42 -11.02
CA TRP A 178 -5.21 1.59 -10.49
C TRP A 178 -6.63 1.25 -10.00
N ARG A 179 -7.34 0.42 -10.77
CA ARG A 179 -8.69 -0.05 -10.43
C ARG A 179 -8.69 -0.89 -9.16
N SER A 180 -7.85 -1.93 -9.12
CA SER A 180 -7.76 -2.83 -7.96
C SER A 180 -7.29 -2.09 -6.71
N ARG A 181 -6.39 -1.12 -6.84
CA ARG A 181 -5.98 -0.28 -5.71
C ARG A 181 -7.11 0.64 -5.22
N GLY A 182 -7.90 1.21 -6.12
CA GLY A 182 -9.09 1.99 -5.78
C GLY A 182 -10.15 1.16 -5.04
N ASP A 183 -10.42 -0.06 -5.51
CA ASP A 183 -11.32 -1.02 -4.85
C ASP A 183 -10.80 -1.41 -3.46
N THR A 184 -9.49 -1.68 -3.31
CA THR A 184 -8.88 -1.95 -2.01
C THR A 184 -9.16 -0.81 -1.02
N PHE A 185 -8.97 0.46 -1.42
CA PHE A 185 -9.22 1.59 -0.52
C PHE A 185 -10.71 1.84 -0.23
N GLU A 186 -11.59 1.51 -1.16
CA GLU A 186 -13.04 1.52 -0.94
C GLU A 186 -13.44 0.46 0.11
N GLN A 187 -12.89 -0.74 0.02
CA GLN A 187 -13.11 -1.82 0.97
C GLN A 187 -12.48 -1.54 2.34
N MET A 188 -11.34 -0.84 2.37
CA MET A 188 -10.77 -0.29 3.61
C MET A 188 -11.70 0.73 4.27
N GLY A 189 -12.65 1.33 3.54
CA GLY A 189 -13.50 2.40 4.07
C GLY A 189 -12.82 3.77 4.07
N VAL A 190 -11.90 4.02 3.13
CA VAL A 190 -11.25 5.32 2.93
C VAL A 190 -11.66 5.86 1.56
N PRO A 191 -12.92 6.33 1.40
CA PRO A 191 -13.51 6.62 0.10
C PRO A 191 -12.84 7.81 -0.61
N LEU A 192 -12.28 8.78 0.12
CA LEU A 192 -11.55 9.91 -0.47
C LEU A 192 -10.29 9.45 -1.21
N LEU A 193 -9.53 8.53 -0.64
CA LEU A 193 -8.34 7.98 -1.28
C LEU A 193 -8.75 7.09 -2.47
N ALA A 194 -9.76 6.24 -2.28
CA ALA A 194 -10.33 5.44 -3.37
C ALA A 194 -10.75 6.31 -4.56
N MET A 195 -11.43 7.43 -4.31
CA MET A 195 -11.86 8.39 -5.34
C MET A 195 -10.67 8.90 -6.16
N MET A 196 -9.51 9.18 -5.54
CA MET A 196 -8.32 9.63 -6.26
C MET A 196 -7.82 8.57 -7.26
N HIS A 197 -7.79 7.30 -6.85
CA HIS A 197 -7.43 6.20 -7.74
C HIS A 197 -8.46 6.01 -8.87
N TRP A 198 -9.75 6.07 -8.57
CA TRP A 198 -10.81 5.97 -9.58
C TRP A 198 -10.81 7.14 -10.58
N LYS A 199 -10.45 8.36 -10.15
CA LYS A 199 -10.22 9.48 -11.06
C LYS A 199 -9.07 9.22 -12.02
N ARG A 200 -7.99 8.58 -11.55
CA ARG A 200 -6.87 8.17 -12.40
C ARG A 200 -7.31 7.09 -13.41
N VAL A 201 -8.09 6.11 -12.98
CA VAL A 201 -8.69 5.11 -13.89
C VAL A 201 -9.54 5.79 -14.96
N LEU A 202 -10.41 6.74 -14.60
CA LEU A 202 -11.25 7.47 -15.54
C LEU A 202 -10.43 8.25 -16.59
N ALA A 203 -9.29 8.81 -16.20
CA ALA A 203 -8.38 9.49 -17.13
C ALA A 203 -7.74 8.54 -18.14
N LEU A 204 -7.53 7.26 -17.78
CA LEU A 204 -6.93 6.25 -18.63
C LEU A 204 -7.97 5.47 -19.47
N ASP A 205 -9.15 5.21 -18.89
CA ASP A 205 -10.30 4.54 -19.51
C ASP A 205 -11.61 5.28 -19.14
N PRO A 206 -12.03 6.25 -19.98
CA PRO A 206 -13.20 7.09 -19.70
C PRO A 206 -14.54 6.35 -19.66
N LYS A 207 -14.64 5.16 -20.28
CA LYS A 207 -15.91 4.44 -20.43
C LYS A 207 -16.15 3.43 -19.32
N ALA A 208 -15.12 2.73 -18.84
CA ALA A 208 -15.31 1.64 -17.89
C ALA A 208 -15.55 2.07 -16.43
N SER A 209 -15.33 3.34 -16.07
CA SER A 209 -15.14 3.70 -14.65
C SER A 209 -15.93 4.91 -14.14
N ARG A 210 -16.85 5.46 -14.95
CA ARG A 210 -17.72 6.57 -14.50
C ARG A 210 -18.67 6.14 -13.39
N ASP A 211 -19.29 4.97 -13.51
CA ASP A 211 -20.26 4.46 -12.53
C ASP A 211 -19.58 4.11 -11.20
N ALA A 212 -18.38 3.53 -11.27
CA ALA A 212 -17.58 3.22 -10.08
C ALA A 212 -17.15 4.50 -9.35
N LEU A 213 -16.70 5.52 -10.10
CA LEU A 213 -16.36 6.82 -9.52
C LEU A 213 -17.59 7.48 -8.86
N HIS A 214 -18.76 7.44 -9.51
CA HIS A 214 -19.98 8.03 -8.94
C HIS A 214 -20.36 7.35 -7.61
N ARG A 215 -20.27 6.02 -7.53
CA ARG A 215 -20.52 5.28 -6.27
C ARG A 215 -19.57 5.70 -5.15
N VAL A 216 -18.27 5.77 -5.45
CA VAL A 216 -17.26 6.16 -4.43
C VAL A 216 -17.41 7.62 -4.02
N MET A 217 -17.79 8.50 -4.95
CA MET A 217 -18.10 9.90 -4.65
C MET A 217 -19.32 10.01 -3.73
N GLU A 218 -20.39 9.24 -4.00
CA GLU A 218 -21.57 9.21 -3.14
C GLU A 218 -21.22 8.75 -1.73
N GLU A 219 -20.44 7.67 -1.59
CA GLU A 219 -19.96 7.17 -0.31
C GLU A 219 -19.03 8.16 0.40
N ALA A 220 -18.22 8.93 -0.33
CA ALA A 220 -17.37 9.97 0.26
C ALA A 220 -18.18 11.16 0.82
N VAL A 221 -19.28 11.53 0.15
CA VAL A 221 -20.15 12.64 0.57
C VAL A 221 -21.10 12.22 1.67
N ARG A 222 -21.63 11.00 1.58
CA ARG A 222 -22.51 10.39 2.57
C ARG A 222 -21.88 9.07 3.00
N PRO A 223 -20.89 9.11 3.91
CA PRO A 223 -20.35 7.88 4.46
C PRO A 223 -21.52 7.12 5.07
N LYS A 224 -21.83 5.95 4.51
CA LYS A 224 -22.74 5.04 5.20
C LYS A 224 -22.05 4.75 6.52
N ALA A 225 -22.81 4.74 7.60
CA ALA A 225 -22.31 4.28 8.87
C ALA A 225 -21.98 2.77 8.74
N LYS A 226 -20.87 2.42 8.07
CA LYS A 226 -20.23 1.12 8.16
C LYS A 226 -19.78 1.04 9.61
N ALA A 227 -20.59 0.34 10.39
CA ALA A 227 -20.57 0.28 11.83
C ALA A 227 -19.15 0.39 12.41
N VAL A 228 -18.86 1.55 13.01
CA VAL A 228 -17.77 1.73 13.99
C VAL A 228 -18.05 0.97 15.30
N THR A 229 -19.12 0.18 15.33
CA THR A 229 -19.65 -0.47 16.52
C THR A 229 -19.83 -1.96 16.28
N LEU A 230 -18.75 -2.72 16.21
CA LEU A 230 -18.78 -4.12 16.58
C LEU A 230 -17.49 -4.63 17.23
N ASP A 231 -16.59 -3.75 17.68
CA ASP A 231 -15.39 -4.22 18.39
C ASP A 231 -15.79 -4.94 19.70
N ALA A 232 -16.93 -4.58 20.31
CA ALA A 232 -17.38 -5.13 21.60
C ALA A 232 -17.70 -6.63 21.58
N SER A 233 -18.08 -7.20 20.43
CA SER A 233 -18.51 -8.60 20.29
C SER A 233 -17.50 -9.50 19.56
N LEU A 234 -16.29 -9.00 19.28
CA LEU A 234 -15.26 -9.80 18.61
C LEU A 234 -14.74 -10.91 19.53
N SER A 235 -14.54 -12.10 18.96
CA SER A 235 -13.79 -13.15 19.63
C SER A 235 -12.33 -12.69 19.83
N GLU A 236 -11.63 -13.26 20.80
CA GLU A 236 -10.26 -12.85 21.11
C GLU A 236 -9.27 -13.15 19.97
N GLY A 237 -9.48 -14.24 19.22
CA GLY A 237 -8.72 -14.54 17.99
C GLY A 237 -8.97 -13.52 16.87
N ASP A 238 -10.22 -13.05 16.73
CA ASP A 238 -10.54 -11.98 15.78
C ASP A 238 -9.96 -10.65 16.21
N CYS A 239 -9.82 -10.39 17.52
CA CYS A 239 -9.19 -9.17 18.04
C CYS A 239 -7.74 -9.04 17.58
N LEU A 240 -6.93 -10.10 17.72
CA LEU A 240 -5.53 -10.11 17.26
C LEU A 240 -5.42 -9.95 15.74
N LYS A 241 -6.31 -10.60 14.97
CA LYS A 241 -6.35 -10.45 13.52
C LYS A 241 -6.70 -9.00 13.13
N GLN A 242 -7.71 -8.40 13.76
CA GLN A 242 -8.11 -7.02 13.51
C GLN A 242 -7.02 -6.03 13.94
N LEU A 243 -6.31 -6.30 15.03
CA LEU A 243 -5.16 -5.51 15.48
C LEU A 243 -4.09 -5.46 14.39
N LEU A 244 -3.66 -6.63 13.89
CA LEU A 244 -2.65 -6.71 12.83
C LEU A 244 -3.09 -5.97 11.57
N LEU A 245 -4.34 -6.15 11.14
CA LEU A 245 -4.90 -5.44 9.98
C LEU A 245 -4.89 -3.93 10.19
N CYS A 246 -5.28 -3.44 11.37
CA CYS A 246 -5.26 -2.00 11.67
C CYS A 246 -3.84 -1.41 11.60
N LEU A 247 -2.83 -2.15 12.08
CA LEU A 247 -1.43 -1.72 12.00
C LEU A 247 -0.97 -1.61 10.54
N GLU A 248 -1.21 -2.66 9.74
CA GLU A 248 -0.83 -2.69 8.32
C GLU A 248 -1.53 -1.59 7.52
N GLU A 249 -2.82 -1.36 7.76
CA GLU A 249 -3.58 -0.31 7.10
C GLU A 249 -3.12 1.08 7.53
N GLY A 250 -2.85 1.29 8.82
CA GLY A 250 -2.35 2.57 9.35
C GLY A 250 -1.04 2.97 8.70
N GLU A 251 -0.09 2.04 8.58
CA GLU A 251 1.19 2.28 7.90
C GLU A 251 1.00 2.69 6.43
N ILE A 252 0.16 1.97 5.68
CA ILE A 252 -0.10 2.29 4.28
C ILE A 252 -0.73 3.67 4.15
N LEU A 253 -1.74 3.98 4.96
CA LEU A 253 -2.40 5.29 4.94
C LEU A 253 -1.43 6.41 5.31
N GLN A 254 -0.49 6.16 6.22
CA GLN A 254 0.57 7.10 6.57
C GLN A 254 1.49 7.36 5.37
N THR A 255 1.89 6.32 4.63
CA THR A 255 2.75 6.45 3.44
C THR A 255 2.05 7.16 2.28
N GLU A 256 0.73 7.06 2.19
CA GLU A 256 -0.08 7.77 1.19
C GLU A 256 -0.50 9.18 1.65
N GLU A 257 0.00 9.64 2.80
CA GLU A 257 -0.28 10.98 3.38
C GLU A 257 -1.74 11.18 3.81
N PHE A 258 -2.52 10.10 3.93
CA PHE A 258 -3.88 10.12 4.48
C PHE A 258 -3.84 10.03 6.02
N TYR A 259 -3.23 11.05 6.63
CA TYR A 259 -2.89 11.08 8.05
C TYR A 259 -4.09 10.92 9.00
N PHE A 260 -5.24 11.50 8.66
CA PHE A 260 -6.44 11.39 9.51
C PHE A 260 -6.90 9.93 9.64
N ALA A 261 -7.07 9.23 8.51
CA ALA A 261 -7.47 7.83 8.49
C ALA A 261 -6.40 6.92 9.12
N SER A 262 -5.11 7.23 8.89
CA SER A 262 -3.98 6.56 9.54
C SER A 262 -4.05 6.62 11.07
N ILE A 263 -4.25 7.83 11.63
CA ILE A 263 -4.39 8.03 13.09
C ILE A 263 -5.58 7.21 13.63
N GLU A 264 -6.72 7.21 12.95
CA GLU A 264 -7.88 6.42 13.37
C GLU A 264 -7.57 4.91 13.44
N ARG A 265 -6.77 4.38 12.50
CA ARG A 265 -6.33 2.97 12.54
C ARG A 265 -5.42 2.68 13.72
N PHE A 266 -4.45 3.54 14.00
CA PHE A 266 -3.57 3.36 15.17
C PHE A 266 -4.33 3.50 16.49
N GLN A 267 -5.30 4.41 16.58
CA GLN A 267 -6.16 4.54 17.75
C GLN A 267 -7.09 3.33 17.92
N ARG A 268 -7.57 2.73 16.83
CA ARG A 268 -8.30 1.46 16.88
C ARG A 268 -7.39 0.31 17.32
N ALA A 269 -6.17 0.24 16.79
CA ALA A 269 -5.16 -0.74 17.21
C ALA A 269 -4.88 -0.65 18.72
N LEU A 270 -4.68 0.55 19.27
CA LEU A 270 -4.50 0.76 20.72
C LEU A 270 -5.70 0.28 21.55
N ARG A 271 -6.94 0.56 21.09
CA ARG A 271 -8.16 0.07 21.76
C ARG A 271 -8.25 -1.45 21.76
N LEU A 272 -7.91 -2.12 20.64
CA LEU A 272 -7.88 -3.58 20.55
C LEU A 272 -6.79 -4.18 21.43
N LEU A 273 -5.60 -3.56 21.44
CA LEU A 273 -4.48 -3.99 22.25
C LEU A 273 -4.80 -3.97 23.76
N SER A 274 -5.45 -2.90 24.24
CA SER A 274 -5.87 -2.78 25.64
C SER A 274 -6.86 -3.86 26.10
N ARG A 275 -7.49 -4.58 25.15
CA ARG A 275 -8.46 -5.64 25.41
C ARG A 275 -7.89 -7.05 25.28
N SER A 276 -6.74 -7.20 24.62
CA SER A 276 -6.10 -8.50 24.39
C SER A 276 -5.46 -9.01 25.67
N LYS A 277 -5.80 -10.22 26.13
CA LYS A 277 -5.22 -10.81 27.36
C LYS A 277 -3.98 -11.67 27.09
N TYR A 278 -3.78 -12.11 25.86
CA TYR A 278 -2.71 -13.03 25.48
C TYR A 278 -1.45 -12.37 24.90
N CYS A 279 -1.44 -11.04 24.74
CA CYS A 279 -0.22 -10.36 24.35
C CYS A 279 0.76 -10.36 25.52
N GLU A 280 1.95 -10.93 25.32
CA GLU A 280 3.07 -10.76 26.23
C GLU A 280 3.25 -9.27 26.53
N ALA A 281 3.40 -8.91 27.81
CA ALA A 281 3.45 -7.50 28.23
C ALA A 281 4.50 -6.70 27.44
N THR A 282 5.69 -7.29 27.22
CA THR A 282 6.78 -6.68 26.45
C THR A 282 6.44 -6.45 24.97
N LEU A 283 5.66 -7.34 24.35
CA LEU A 283 5.21 -7.19 22.97
C LEU A 283 4.09 -6.15 22.89
N SER A 284 3.17 -6.16 23.86
CA SER A 284 2.12 -5.16 23.97
C SER A 284 2.69 -3.76 24.08
N ASP A 285 3.65 -3.53 24.98
CA ASP A 285 4.26 -2.21 25.17
C ASP A 285 4.98 -1.72 23.90
N ARG A 286 5.70 -2.62 23.20
CA ARG A 286 6.36 -2.29 21.92
C ARG A 286 5.34 -1.92 20.83
N LEU A 287 4.23 -2.65 20.73
CA LEU A 287 3.17 -2.35 19.76
C LEU A 287 2.46 -1.03 20.11
N ALA A 288 2.17 -0.80 21.40
CA ALA A 288 1.57 0.45 21.87
C ALA A 288 2.49 1.65 21.58
N LEU A 289 3.78 1.52 21.87
CA LEU A 289 4.80 2.52 21.57
C LEU A 289 4.81 2.86 20.08
N SER A 290 4.84 1.84 19.22
CA SER A 290 4.81 2.02 17.76
C SER A 290 3.53 2.74 17.30
N CYS A 291 2.37 2.35 17.82
CA CYS A 291 1.10 3.02 17.51
C CYS A 291 1.11 4.50 17.93
N HIS A 292 1.59 4.81 19.14
CA HIS A 292 1.68 6.18 19.63
C HIS A 292 2.64 7.04 18.79
N LEU A 293 3.81 6.50 18.44
CA LEU A 293 4.78 7.18 17.58
C LEU A 293 4.23 7.43 16.16
N ASN A 294 3.55 6.45 15.58
CA ASN A 294 2.95 6.58 14.26
C ASN A 294 1.76 7.56 14.27
N ALA A 295 0.91 7.53 15.30
CA ALA A 295 -0.16 8.51 15.48
C ALA A 295 0.40 9.93 15.65
N ALA A 296 1.44 10.11 16.47
CA ALA A 296 2.15 11.38 16.60
C ALA A 296 2.74 11.84 15.24
N SER A 297 3.36 10.93 14.48
CA SER A 297 3.82 11.24 13.12
C SER A 297 2.68 11.65 12.19
N GLY A 298 1.50 11.05 12.33
CA GLY A 298 0.27 11.45 11.63
C GLY A 298 -0.14 12.89 11.95
N TYR A 299 -0.14 13.27 13.22
CA TYR A 299 -0.47 14.64 13.64
C TYR A 299 0.53 15.69 13.14
N LEU A 300 1.82 15.34 13.09
CA LEU A 300 2.84 16.20 12.48
C LEU A 300 2.57 16.41 10.98
N GLY A 301 2.27 15.34 10.24
CA GLY A 301 1.96 15.40 8.81
C GLY A 301 0.66 16.16 8.51
N LEU A 302 -0.34 16.05 9.38
CA LEU A 302 -1.60 16.81 9.26
C LEU A 302 -1.40 18.33 9.44
N HIS A 303 -0.28 18.74 10.02
CA HIS A 303 0.03 20.12 10.40
C HIS A 303 -1.04 20.79 11.29
N ARG A 304 -1.79 19.98 12.04
CA ARG A 304 -2.89 20.42 12.93
C ARG A 304 -2.99 19.51 14.14
N ARG A 305 -3.63 20.01 15.20
CA ARG A 305 -3.91 19.26 16.44
C ARG A 305 -2.64 18.71 17.11
N TYR A 306 -1.55 19.49 17.10
CA TYR A 306 -0.26 19.10 17.70
C TYR A 306 -0.36 18.75 19.19
N VAL A 307 -1.33 19.29 19.92
CA VAL A 307 -1.57 18.96 21.34
C VAL A 307 -1.92 17.46 21.50
N LEU A 308 -2.82 16.93 20.67
CA LEU A 308 -3.16 15.49 20.67
C LEU A 308 -1.96 14.63 20.24
N GLY A 309 -1.16 15.12 19.29
CA GLY A 309 0.11 14.49 18.93
C GLY A 309 1.07 14.41 20.11
N LEU A 310 1.11 15.45 20.94
CA LEU A 310 1.94 15.54 22.14
C LEU A 310 1.46 14.60 23.25
N GLU A 311 0.15 14.40 23.39
CA GLU A 311 -0.41 13.38 24.30
C GLU A 311 0.11 11.98 23.93
N HIS A 312 0.09 11.62 22.64
CA HIS A 312 0.67 10.36 22.19
C HIS A 312 2.18 10.27 22.41
N CYS A 313 2.92 11.36 22.22
CA CYS A 313 4.35 11.41 22.57
C CYS A 313 4.58 11.18 24.08
N HIS A 314 3.71 11.71 24.95
CA HIS A 314 3.82 11.49 26.39
C HIS A 314 3.50 10.04 26.78
N GLU A 315 2.50 9.41 26.19
CA GLU A 315 2.27 7.98 26.40
C GLU A 315 3.46 7.14 25.92
N ALA A 316 4.04 7.48 24.76
CA ALA A 316 5.25 6.82 24.27
C ALA A 316 6.45 6.98 25.23
N LEU A 317 6.64 8.17 25.84
CA LEU A 317 7.68 8.39 26.84
C LEU A 317 7.47 7.59 28.13
N ARG A 318 6.22 7.29 28.51
CA ARG A 318 5.94 6.44 29.67
C ARG A 318 6.33 4.99 29.41
N LEU A 319 6.15 4.51 28.18
CA LEU A 319 6.51 3.16 27.78
C LEU A 319 8.03 3.00 27.62
N GLU A 320 8.68 3.94 26.95
CA GLU A 320 10.13 3.91 26.73
C GLU A 320 10.77 5.30 26.94
N PRO A 321 11.15 5.63 28.19
CA PRO A 321 11.73 6.93 28.52
C PRO A 321 13.09 7.20 27.87
N GLN A 322 13.86 6.15 27.57
CA GLN A 322 15.23 6.25 27.02
C GLN A 322 15.26 6.16 25.48
N SER A 323 14.13 6.40 24.81
CA SER A 323 14.06 6.31 23.35
C SER A 323 14.39 7.66 22.69
N ALA A 324 15.52 7.70 21.97
CA ALA A 324 15.93 8.88 21.20
C ALA A 324 14.85 9.34 20.21
N ILE A 325 14.14 8.40 19.59
CA ILE A 325 13.09 8.66 18.59
C ILE A 325 11.87 9.31 19.26
N VAL A 326 11.49 8.88 20.45
CA VAL A 326 10.35 9.46 21.18
C VAL A 326 10.68 10.89 21.60
N HIS A 327 11.87 11.13 22.14
CA HIS A 327 12.35 12.48 22.46
C HIS A 327 12.39 13.37 21.21
N PHE A 328 12.89 12.85 20.10
CA PHE A 328 12.90 13.55 18.82
C PHE A 328 11.49 13.97 18.37
N ARG A 329 10.53 13.04 18.37
CA ARG A 329 9.14 13.32 18.00
C ARG A 329 8.49 14.33 18.94
N THR A 330 8.75 14.22 20.24
CA THR A 330 8.25 15.17 21.26
C THR A 330 8.79 16.57 21.01
N ALA A 331 10.08 16.69 20.68
CA ALA A 331 10.70 17.96 20.33
C ALA A 331 10.07 18.60 19.08
N GLN A 332 9.85 17.80 18.02
CA GLN A 332 9.15 18.26 16.81
C GLN A 332 7.74 18.78 17.13
N MET A 333 7.00 18.13 18.03
CA MET A 333 5.68 18.61 18.46
C MET A 333 5.76 19.94 19.19
N TYR A 334 6.69 20.08 20.14
CA TYR A 334 6.88 21.34 20.87
C TYR A 334 7.32 22.48 19.97
N GLN A 335 8.20 22.20 18.99
CA GLN A 335 8.61 23.15 17.97
C GLN A 335 7.39 23.68 17.19
N ARG A 336 6.48 22.80 16.77
CA ARG A 336 5.24 23.20 16.07
C ARG A 336 4.24 23.95 16.94
N LEU A 337 4.32 23.79 18.26
CA LEU A 337 3.56 24.56 19.24
C LEU A 337 4.27 25.84 19.68
N TYR A 338 5.38 26.23 19.04
CA TYR A 338 6.19 27.40 19.39
C TYR A 338 6.74 27.36 20.83
N ARG A 339 6.85 26.17 21.44
CA ARG A 339 7.43 25.95 22.77
C ARG A 339 8.90 25.57 22.63
N TYR A 340 9.69 26.50 22.12
CA TYR A 340 11.07 26.24 21.70
C TYR A 340 12.01 25.80 22.83
N THR A 341 11.84 26.29 24.05
CA THR A 341 12.66 25.87 25.20
C THR A 341 12.53 24.36 25.45
N LYS A 342 11.29 23.88 25.60
CA LYS A 342 10.99 22.46 25.77
C LYS A 342 11.42 21.63 24.55
N ALA A 343 11.26 22.18 23.34
CA ALA A 343 11.73 21.50 22.13
C ALA A 343 13.25 21.26 22.18
N MET A 344 14.02 22.26 22.61
CA MET A 344 15.48 22.16 22.73
C MET A 344 15.90 21.13 23.77
N ASP A 345 15.24 21.11 24.93
CA ASP A 345 15.51 20.11 25.97
C ASP A 345 15.30 18.68 25.47
N HIS A 346 14.24 18.44 24.70
CA HIS A 346 14.00 17.12 24.13
C HIS A 346 14.95 16.78 22.97
N PHE A 347 15.35 17.76 22.15
CA PHE A 347 16.35 17.54 21.10
C PHE A 347 17.74 17.23 21.68
N SER A 348 18.16 17.89 22.77
CA SER A 348 19.44 17.60 23.41
C SER A 348 19.47 16.18 23.95
N ILE A 349 18.42 15.74 24.65
CA ILE A 349 18.29 14.36 25.15
C ILE A 349 18.30 13.37 23.97
N SER A 350 17.55 13.66 22.90
CA SER A 350 17.51 12.82 21.71
C SER A 350 18.90 12.66 21.07
N ARG A 351 19.68 13.74 20.99
CA ARG A 351 21.06 13.74 20.49
C ARG A 351 22.01 12.96 21.40
N GLU A 352 21.89 13.12 22.71
CA GLU A 352 22.72 12.40 23.69
C GLU A 352 22.53 10.89 23.59
N ILE A 353 21.30 10.43 23.35
CA ILE A 353 20.98 9.00 23.22
C ILE A 353 21.27 8.49 21.79
N GLY A 354 20.91 9.26 20.77
CA GLY A 354 20.88 8.82 19.36
C GLY A 354 22.05 9.27 18.48
N GLY A 355 22.99 10.04 19.02
CA GLY A 355 24.17 10.52 18.29
C GLY A 355 23.87 11.63 17.27
N GLU A 356 24.79 11.80 16.32
CA GLU A 356 24.79 12.93 15.37
C GLU A 356 23.61 12.98 14.40
N VAL A 357 22.82 11.90 14.29
CA VAL A 357 21.65 11.82 13.40
C VAL A 357 20.65 12.95 13.66
N PHE A 358 20.57 13.44 14.90
CA PHE A 358 19.65 14.50 15.32
C PHE A 358 20.28 15.89 15.45
N ALA A 359 21.57 16.05 15.16
CA ALA A 359 22.31 17.30 15.39
C ALA A 359 21.78 18.47 14.55
N ASN A 360 21.44 18.22 13.28
CA ASN A 360 20.97 19.25 12.35
C ASN A 360 19.62 19.88 12.76
N GLU A 361 18.78 19.13 13.46
CA GLU A 361 17.44 19.58 13.84
C GLU A 361 17.46 20.54 15.03
N MET A 362 18.50 20.49 15.87
CA MET A 362 18.72 21.50 16.92
C MET A 362 18.98 22.87 16.31
N SER A 363 19.94 22.97 15.38
CA SER A 363 20.26 24.24 14.71
C SER A 363 19.05 24.80 13.96
N ARG A 364 18.22 23.94 13.36
CA ARG A 364 16.96 24.35 12.73
C ARG A 364 15.98 24.95 13.73
N CYS A 365 15.80 24.30 14.89
CA CYS A 365 14.91 24.80 15.92
C CYS A 365 15.43 26.09 16.57
N GLU A 366 16.74 26.26 16.73
CA GLU A 366 17.36 27.53 17.17
C GLU A 366 17.14 28.64 16.16
N PHE A 367 17.32 28.34 14.87
CA PHE A 367 17.02 29.28 13.80
C PHE A 367 15.55 29.72 13.84
N GLU A 368 14.60 28.80 13.92
CA GLU A 368 13.17 29.13 14.03
C GLU A 368 12.84 29.91 15.30
N ARG A 369 13.45 29.56 16.44
CA ARG A 369 13.32 30.33 17.68
C ARG A 369 13.77 31.78 17.48
N SER A 370 14.89 32.00 16.79
CA SER A 370 15.38 33.35 16.47
C SER A 370 14.43 34.20 15.61
N GLN A 371 13.50 33.56 14.90
CA GLN A 371 12.54 34.24 14.01
C GLN A 371 11.16 34.43 14.66
N TYR A 372 10.71 33.47 15.48
CA TYR A 372 9.33 33.41 15.95
C TYR A 372 9.16 33.58 17.47
N ASP A 373 10.21 33.38 18.27
CA ASP A 373 10.15 33.56 19.73
C ASP A 373 10.38 35.03 20.07
N LEU A 374 9.29 35.80 20.16
CA LEU A 374 9.35 37.23 20.48
C LEU A 374 10.08 37.51 21.80
N LYS A 375 9.94 36.62 22.79
CA LYS A 375 10.63 36.76 24.08
C LYS A 375 12.14 36.62 23.92
N HIS A 376 12.57 35.71 23.05
CA HIS A 376 13.98 35.57 22.69
C HIS A 376 14.51 36.75 21.85
N ILE A 377 13.70 37.27 20.92
CA ILE A 377 14.12 38.36 20.02
C ILE A 377 14.21 39.71 20.74
N PHE A 378 13.20 40.05 21.53
CA PHE A 378 13.07 41.39 22.13
C PHE A 378 13.49 41.44 23.60
N GLY A 379 13.70 40.28 24.23
CA GLY A 379 13.89 40.16 25.68
C GLY A 379 12.56 40.26 26.44
N GLU A 380 12.43 39.52 27.55
CA GLU A 380 11.18 39.41 28.34
C GLU A 380 10.56 40.78 28.67
N LYS A 381 11.39 41.75 29.07
CA LYS A 381 10.95 43.10 29.48
C LYS A 381 10.30 43.93 28.37
N ARG A 382 10.62 43.68 27.10
CA ARG A 382 10.07 44.42 25.94
C ARG A 382 8.82 43.74 25.35
N CYS A 383 8.67 42.43 25.51
CA CYS A 383 7.47 41.70 25.07
C CYS A 383 6.21 42.17 25.81
N ASP A 384 6.29 42.31 27.14
CA ASP A 384 5.15 42.75 27.96
C ASP A 384 4.65 44.16 27.56
N SER A 385 5.56 45.02 27.10
CA SER A 385 5.22 46.35 26.57
C SER A 385 4.55 46.33 25.18
N ILE A 386 4.83 45.31 24.36
CA ILE A 386 4.24 45.17 23.02
C ILE A 386 2.86 44.49 23.09
N GLU A 387 2.68 43.49 23.97
CA GLU A 387 1.37 42.87 24.20
C GLU A 387 0.38 43.85 24.84
N SER A 388 0.83 44.69 25.77
CA SER A 388 0.00 45.76 26.36
C SER A 388 -0.36 46.88 25.39
N MET A 389 0.43 47.08 24.32
CA MET A 389 0.10 48.01 23.23
C MET A 389 -0.86 47.43 22.19
N ARG A 390 -0.94 46.11 22.00
CA ARG A 390 -1.89 45.44 21.08
C ARG A 390 -3.29 45.23 21.67
N LEU A 391 -3.42 45.34 22.99
CA LEU A 391 -4.69 45.19 23.73
C LEU A 391 -5.40 46.54 23.99
N ARG A 392 -4.91 47.63 23.40
CA ARG A 392 -5.59 48.94 23.30
C ARG A 392 -5.95 49.18 21.84
#